data_AF-Q97U02-F1
#
_entry.id   AF-Q97U02-F1
#
_cell.length_a   1.000
_cell.length_b   1.000
_cell.length_c   1.000
_cell.angle_alpha   90.00
_cell.angle_beta   90.00
_cell.angle_gamma   90.00
#
_symmetry.space_group_name_H-M   'P 1'
#
loop_
_entity.id
_entity.type
_entity.pdbx_description
1 polymer ?
#
loop_
_entity_poly.entity_id
_entity_poly.type
_entity_poly.pdbx_seq_one_letter_code
_entity_poly.pdbx_strand_id
1 'polypeptide(L)'
;MAKLAEDKNPSIIVDAIKLYSIVGSLFLILIFLDGYGVLYKLRPEYIAAIFSLYILTFSNFIRGLYSIFYQSITMADPTLSVESKDEFKGYLFKLTTSNLLFSLLGLGISTLLIYFFSSYSPYLLAAFMSIGIITNSFSMLFTSYNVCKRIYNFRFPLREFLIPLGLSALSLPLSTVYRPVSFLPMGIYAVVAILVFTLYNYAFNPYGRRLVIAIIREFKQRV
;
A
#
# COMPACT_ATOMS: atom_id res chain seq x y z
N MET A 1 11.14 -5.65 18.86
CA MET A 1 10.92 -4.19 18.81
C MET A 1 12.13 -3.41 19.36
N ALA A 2 12.80 -3.86 20.43
CA ALA A 2 14.05 -3.24 20.92
C ALA A 2 15.22 -3.22 19.89
N LYS A 3 15.37 -4.28 19.09
CA LYS A 3 16.47 -4.41 18.10
C LYS A 3 16.57 -3.33 17.01
N LEU A 4 15.50 -2.61 16.67
CA LEU A 4 15.55 -1.61 15.59
C LEU A 4 16.12 -0.27 16.08
N ALA A 5 15.82 0.08 17.34
CA ALA A 5 16.39 1.25 18.01
C ALA A 5 17.84 0.99 18.47
N GLU A 6 18.15 -0.24 18.90
CA GLU A 6 19.46 -0.61 19.44
C GLU A 6 20.49 -1.03 18.36
N ASP A 7 20.12 -1.92 17.42
CA ASP A 7 21.07 -2.46 16.43
C ASP A 7 21.04 -1.75 15.06
N LYS A 8 20.08 -0.82 14.83
CA LYS A 8 19.82 -0.19 13.52
C LYS A 8 19.81 -1.18 12.34
N ASN A 9 19.34 -2.40 12.55
CA ASN A 9 19.50 -3.47 11.57
C ASN A 9 18.62 -3.24 10.33
N PRO A 10 19.20 -2.98 9.13
CA PRO A 10 18.45 -2.68 7.92
C PRO A 10 17.63 -3.88 7.38
N SER A 11 17.95 -5.10 7.81
CA SER A 11 17.25 -6.31 7.35
C SER A 11 15.77 -6.31 7.75
N ILE A 12 15.42 -5.71 8.90
CA ILE A 12 14.03 -5.70 9.38
C ILE A 12 13.14 -4.86 8.45
N ILE A 13 13.65 -3.72 7.96
CA ILE A 13 12.95 -2.85 7.01
C ILE A 13 12.74 -3.60 5.69
N VAL A 14 13.79 -4.27 5.21
CA VAL A 14 13.75 -5.05 3.97
C VAL A 14 12.73 -6.18 4.07
N ASP A 15 12.70 -6.93 5.17
CA ASP A 15 11.74 -8.02 5.35
C ASP A 15 10.31 -7.51 5.56
N ALA A 16 10.13 -6.38 6.24
CA ALA A 16 8.83 -5.71 6.33
C ALA A 16 8.30 -5.30 4.95
N ILE A 17 9.15 -4.76 4.06
CA ILE A 17 8.76 -4.42 2.68
C ILE A 17 8.33 -5.68 1.91
N LYS A 18 9.08 -6.78 2.02
CA LYS A 18 8.75 -8.04 1.33
C LYS A 18 7.42 -8.60 1.80
N LEU A 19 7.20 -8.65 3.12
CA LEU A 19 5.96 -9.15 3.70
C LEU A 19 4.77 -8.25 3.33
N TYR A 20 4.93 -6.94 3.47
CA TYR A 20 3.90 -5.97 3.10
C TYR A 20 3.57 -6.05 1.62
N SER A 21 4.56 -6.25 0.76
CA SER A 21 4.31 -6.41 -0.67
C SER A 21 3.44 -7.62 -0.98
N ILE A 22 3.69 -8.77 -0.34
CA ILE A 22 2.84 -9.97 -0.53
C ILE A 22 1.42 -9.71 0.00
N VAL A 23 1.30 -9.29 1.26
CA VAL A 23 -0.01 -9.14 1.90
C VAL A 23 -0.81 -8.00 1.28
N GLY A 24 -0.19 -6.84 1.11
CA GLY A 24 -0.83 -5.67 0.50
C GLY A 24 -1.26 -5.91 -0.93
N SER A 25 -0.46 -6.60 -1.73
CA SER A 25 -0.84 -6.98 -3.11
C SER A 25 -1.99 -7.99 -3.14
N LEU A 26 -2.03 -8.94 -2.20
CA LEU A 26 -3.18 -9.84 -2.09
C LEU A 26 -4.47 -9.06 -1.85
N PHE A 27 -4.46 -8.09 -0.92
CA PHE A 27 -5.61 -7.23 -0.68
C PHE A 27 -5.97 -6.37 -1.90
N LEU A 28 -4.99 -5.86 -2.65
CA LEU A 28 -5.25 -5.17 -3.91
C LEU A 28 -6.02 -6.05 -4.89
N ILE A 29 -5.59 -7.31 -5.08
CA ILE A 29 -6.28 -8.26 -5.97
C ILE A 29 -7.71 -8.49 -5.53
N LEU A 30 -7.93 -8.76 -4.24
CA LEU A 30 -9.27 -9.03 -3.71
C LEU A 30 -10.19 -7.82 -3.91
N ILE A 31 -9.71 -6.61 -3.62
CA ILE A 31 -10.52 -5.39 -3.82
C ILE A 31 -10.75 -5.10 -5.29
N PHE A 32 -9.79 -5.36 -6.18
CA PHE A 32 -10.00 -5.18 -7.61
C PHE A 32 -11.03 -6.19 -8.15
N LEU A 33 -10.98 -7.45 -7.74
CA LEU A 33 -11.93 -8.47 -8.23
C LEU A 33 -13.33 -8.32 -7.62
N ASP A 34 -13.44 -8.11 -6.31
CA ASP A 34 -14.73 -8.07 -5.61
C ASP A 34 -15.26 -6.66 -5.36
N GLY A 35 -14.47 -5.61 -5.62
CA GLY A 35 -14.81 -4.23 -5.31
C GLY A 35 -16.13 -3.77 -5.92
N TYR A 36 -16.45 -4.24 -7.13
CA TYR A 36 -17.76 -3.99 -7.75
C TYR A 36 -18.91 -4.63 -6.95
N GLY A 37 -18.79 -5.91 -6.61
CA GLY A 37 -19.80 -6.64 -5.85
C GLY A 37 -20.01 -6.06 -4.45
N VAL A 38 -18.91 -5.66 -3.79
CA VAL A 38 -18.93 -4.99 -2.49
C VAL A 38 -19.65 -3.65 -2.58
N LEU A 39 -19.31 -2.80 -3.56
CA LEU A 39 -19.99 -1.52 -3.79
C LEU A 39 -21.47 -1.73 -4.09
N TYR A 40 -21.81 -2.70 -4.95
CA TYR A 40 -23.18 -3.02 -5.30
C TYR A 40 -24.03 -3.37 -4.07
N LYS A 41 -23.45 -4.08 -3.09
CA LYS A 41 -24.16 -4.49 -1.87
C LYS A 41 -24.23 -3.40 -0.81
N LEU A 42 -23.19 -2.59 -0.64
CA LEU A 42 -23.12 -1.60 0.43
C LEU A 42 -23.74 -0.25 0.03
N ARG A 43 -23.50 0.19 -1.20
CA ARG A 43 -23.88 1.50 -1.75
C ARG A 43 -24.08 1.40 -3.27
N PRO A 44 -25.18 0.79 -3.75
CA PRO A 44 -25.43 0.59 -5.19
C PRO A 44 -25.43 1.91 -5.99
N GLU A 45 -25.81 3.02 -5.37
CA GLU A 45 -25.76 4.36 -5.94
C GLU A 45 -24.34 4.83 -6.34
N TYR A 46 -23.28 4.23 -5.78
CA TYR A 46 -21.88 4.59 -6.06
C TYR A 46 -21.15 3.60 -6.96
N ILE A 47 -21.84 2.64 -7.57
CA ILE A 47 -21.21 1.66 -8.48
C ILE A 47 -20.45 2.36 -9.62
N ALA A 48 -20.98 3.47 -10.13
CA ALA A 48 -20.35 4.24 -11.20
C ALA A 48 -18.98 4.84 -10.80
N ALA A 49 -18.71 4.98 -9.49
CA ALA A 49 -17.46 5.48 -8.94
C ALA A 49 -16.43 4.37 -8.64
N ILE A 50 -16.57 3.19 -9.26
CA ILE A 50 -15.64 2.05 -9.08
C ILE A 50 -14.16 2.43 -9.33
N PHE A 51 -13.90 3.32 -10.30
CA PHE A 51 -12.55 3.80 -10.56
C PHE A 51 -11.96 4.61 -9.40
N SER A 52 -12.78 5.39 -8.71
CA SER A 52 -12.36 6.08 -7.48
C SER A 52 -11.99 5.07 -6.39
N LEU A 53 -12.77 3.99 -6.23
CA LEU A 53 -12.40 2.92 -5.31
C LEU A 53 -11.02 2.33 -5.64
N TYR A 54 -10.73 2.07 -6.91
CA TYR A 54 -9.43 1.52 -7.32
C TYR A 54 -8.27 2.49 -7.05
N ILE A 55 -8.43 3.77 -7.38
CA ILE A 55 -7.41 4.80 -7.10
C ILE A 55 -7.17 4.92 -5.60
N LEU A 56 -8.24 4.98 -4.79
CA LEU A 56 -8.15 5.07 -3.32
C LEU A 56 -7.53 3.83 -2.70
N THR A 57 -7.88 2.65 -3.20
CA THR A 57 -7.32 1.38 -2.73
C THR A 57 -5.81 1.31 -3.00
N PHE A 58 -5.39 1.71 -4.19
CA PHE A 58 -3.97 1.77 -4.53
C PHE A 58 -3.24 2.87 -3.75
N SER A 59 -3.88 4.01 -3.51
CA SER A 59 -3.36 5.06 -2.61
C SER A 59 -3.15 4.53 -1.19
N ASN A 60 -4.07 3.73 -0.66
CA ASN A 60 -3.93 3.09 0.65
C ASN A 60 -2.77 2.08 0.66
N PHE A 61 -2.57 1.33 -0.42
CA PHE A 61 -1.39 0.47 -0.56
C PHE A 61 -0.07 1.26 -0.51
N ILE A 62 0.00 2.43 -1.16
CA ILE A 62 1.17 3.32 -1.07
C ILE A 62 1.35 3.84 0.37
N ARG A 63 0.25 4.23 1.02
CA ARG A 63 0.27 4.75 2.39
C ARG A 63 0.72 3.70 3.41
N GLY A 64 0.35 2.44 3.26
CA GLY A 64 0.87 1.37 4.12
C GLY A 64 2.38 1.16 3.94
N LEU A 65 2.90 1.29 2.71
CA LEU A 65 4.35 1.26 2.47
C LEU A 65 5.07 2.46 3.12
N TYR A 66 4.47 3.65 3.01
CA TYR A 66 4.92 4.85 3.73
C TYR A 66 4.99 4.62 5.25
N SER A 67 3.99 3.96 5.83
CA SER A 67 3.92 3.70 7.28
C SER A 67 5.14 2.91 7.78
N ILE A 68 5.63 1.94 6.99
CA ILE A 68 6.86 1.18 7.32
C ILE A 68 8.06 2.12 7.45
N PHE A 69 8.25 3.03 6.49
CA PHE A 69 9.34 3.99 6.52
C PHE A 69 9.18 5.01 7.63
N TYR A 70 7.97 5.52 7.84
CA TYR A 70 7.67 6.47 8.89
C TYR A 70 7.97 5.88 10.28
N GLN A 71 7.49 4.66 10.55
CA GLN A 71 7.79 3.95 11.80
C GLN A 71 9.30 3.71 11.96
N SER A 72 9.98 3.32 10.90
CA SER A 72 11.44 3.13 10.94
C SER A 72 12.20 4.42 11.26
N ILE A 73 11.73 5.57 10.75
CA ILE A 73 12.30 6.89 11.06
C ILE A 73 12.00 7.28 12.50
N THR A 74 10.77 7.08 12.99
CA THR A 74 10.40 7.37 14.39
C THR A 74 11.27 6.60 15.37
N MET A 75 11.60 5.33 15.07
CA MET A 75 12.45 4.50 15.92
C MET A 75 13.92 4.92 15.93
N ALA A 76 14.37 5.67 14.91
CA ALA A 76 15.74 6.15 14.80
C ALA A 76 15.91 7.61 15.22
N ASP A 77 14.83 8.34 15.50
CA ASP A 77 14.94 9.78 15.78
C ASP A 77 15.39 10.03 17.23
N PRO A 78 16.63 10.52 17.46
CA PRO A 78 17.13 10.77 18.81
C PRO A 78 16.37 11.91 19.50
N THR A 79 15.63 12.74 18.75
CA THR A 79 14.87 13.86 19.35
C THR A 79 13.59 13.44 20.06
N LEU A 80 13.22 12.15 19.97
CA LEU A 80 12.10 11.56 20.72
C LEU A 80 12.54 10.91 22.04
N SER A 81 13.84 10.96 22.37
CA SER A 81 14.35 10.51 23.67
C SER A 81 14.00 11.49 24.78
N VAL A 82 13.77 10.97 26.00
CA VAL A 82 13.36 11.75 27.18
C VAL A 82 14.36 12.85 27.56
N GLU A 83 15.60 12.76 27.06
CA GLU A 83 16.70 13.69 27.33
C GLU A 83 16.93 14.73 26.22
N SER A 84 16.12 14.71 25.15
CA SER A 84 16.33 15.59 23.99
C SER A 84 15.97 17.05 24.26
N LYS A 85 16.90 17.96 23.93
CA LYS A 85 16.68 19.42 23.94
C LYS A 85 16.38 20.03 22.55
N ASP A 86 16.27 19.19 21.51
CA ASP A 86 16.18 19.63 20.10
C ASP A 86 14.93 19.06 19.39
N GLU A 87 13.76 19.10 20.05
CA GLU A 87 12.47 18.55 19.56
C GLU A 87 12.08 19.01 18.13
N PHE A 88 12.48 20.22 17.72
CA PHE A 88 12.13 20.80 16.41
C PHE A 88 13.19 20.62 15.32
N LYS A 89 14.31 19.94 15.59
CA LYS A 89 15.38 19.73 14.59
C LYS A 89 15.49 18.30 14.08
N GLY A 90 14.71 17.38 14.65
CA GLY A 90 14.70 15.94 14.33
C GLY A 90 14.34 15.62 12.88
N TYR A 91 14.68 14.41 12.46
CA TYR A 91 14.35 13.90 11.13
C TYR A 91 12.83 13.81 10.93
N LEU A 92 12.08 13.50 11.99
CA LEU A 92 10.63 13.43 12.01
C LEU A 92 9.99 14.80 11.75
N PHE A 93 10.51 15.86 12.37
CA PHE A 93 9.98 17.21 12.19
C PHE A 93 10.14 17.67 10.74
N LYS A 94 11.35 17.55 10.17
CA LYS A 94 11.60 17.88 8.76
C LYS A 94 10.73 17.06 7.80
N LEU A 95 10.53 15.78 8.09
CA LEU A 95 9.65 14.91 7.31
C LEU A 95 8.19 15.37 7.39
N THR A 96 7.71 15.70 8.58
CA THR A 96 6.33 16.14 8.82
C THR A 96 6.05 17.46 8.11
N THR A 97 6.97 18.42 8.19
CA THR A 97 6.86 19.70 7.47
C THR A 97 6.86 19.52 5.95
N SER A 98 7.72 18.65 5.43
CA SER A 98 7.75 18.32 4.00
C SER A 98 6.44 17.64 3.55
N ASN A 99 5.93 16.70 4.34
CA ASN A 99 4.67 16.02 4.06
C ASN A 99 3.47 16.98 4.10
N LEU A 100 3.46 17.95 5.02
CA LEU A 100 2.47 19.02 5.07
C LEU A 100 2.47 19.86 3.79
N LEU A 101 3.64 20.29 3.32
CA LEU A 101 3.77 21.05 2.07
C LEU A 101 3.26 20.25 0.86
N PHE A 102 3.62 18.96 0.76
CA PHE A 102 3.12 18.09 -0.31
C PHE A 102 1.62 17.79 -0.19
N SER A 103 1.06 17.83 1.02
CA SER A 103 -0.39 17.72 1.24
C SER A 103 -1.13 18.95 0.76
N LEU A 104 -0.60 20.15 1.01
CA LEU A 104 -1.14 21.39 0.47
C LEU A 104 -1.10 21.40 -1.06
N LEU A 105 -0.01 20.92 -1.68
CA LEU A 105 0.06 20.77 -3.14
C LEU A 105 -0.97 19.77 -3.67
N GLY A 106 -1.13 18.61 -3.03
CA GLY A 106 -2.14 17.61 -3.42
C GLY A 106 -3.58 18.13 -3.32
N LEU A 107 -3.87 18.90 -2.27
CA LEU A 107 -5.15 19.61 -2.12
C LEU A 107 -5.33 20.64 -3.23
N GLY A 108 -4.32 21.47 -3.52
CA GLY A 108 -4.36 22.45 -4.60
C GLY A 108 -4.63 21.82 -5.97
N ILE A 109 -3.97 20.70 -6.29
CA ILE A 109 -4.21 19.93 -7.52
C ILE A 109 -5.66 19.41 -7.54
N SER A 110 -6.15 18.87 -6.42
CA SER A 110 -7.53 18.39 -6.32
C SER A 110 -8.53 19.51 -6.57
N THR A 111 -8.35 20.67 -5.93
CA THR A 111 -9.23 21.83 -6.08
C THR A 111 -9.21 22.38 -7.50
N LEU A 112 -8.04 22.46 -8.14
CA LEU A 112 -7.93 22.88 -9.54
C LEU A 112 -8.66 21.90 -10.47
N LEU A 113 -8.47 20.59 -10.28
CA LEU A 113 -9.18 19.59 -11.08
C LEU A 113 -10.70 19.66 -10.85
N ILE A 114 -11.16 19.84 -9.61
CA ILE A 114 -12.60 20.04 -9.33
C ILE A 114 -13.11 21.28 -10.05
N TYR A 115 -12.37 22.40 -10.01
CA TYR A 115 -12.78 23.64 -10.64
C TYR A 115 -12.93 23.48 -12.17
N PHE A 116 -11.90 22.94 -12.84
CA PHE A 116 -11.89 22.76 -14.30
C PHE A 116 -12.89 21.70 -14.80
N PHE A 117 -13.18 20.68 -14.00
CA PHE A 117 -14.03 19.56 -14.39
C PHE A 117 -15.38 19.54 -13.65
N SER A 118 -15.79 20.66 -13.04
CA SER A 118 -17.02 20.79 -12.25
C SER A 118 -18.31 20.48 -13.02
N SER A 119 -18.29 20.63 -14.35
CA SER A 119 -19.41 20.34 -15.24
C SER A 119 -19.54 18.85 -15.63
N TYR A 120 -18.55 18.02 -15.28
CA TYR A 120 -18.58 16.59 -15.59
C TYR A 120 -19.42 15.81 -14.57
N SER A 121 -19.80 14.60 -14.95
CA SER A 121 -20.55 13.70 -14.09
C SER A 121 -19.87 13.46 -12.73
N PRO A 122 -20.62 13.33 -11.62
CA PRO A 122 -20.06 13.19 -10.27
C PRO A 122 -19.05 12.06 -10.09
N TYR A 123 -19.20 10.95 -10.81
CA TYR A 123 -18.27 9.81 -10.71
C TYR A 123 -16.89 10.11 -11.33
N LEU A 124 -16.83 10.92 -12.39
CA LEU A 124 -15.56 11.39 -12.96
C LEU A 124 -14.89 12.39 -12.03
N LEU A 125 -15.68 13.28 -11.43
CA LEU A 125 -15.18 14.24 -10.44
C LEU A 125 -14.55 13.52 -9.24
N ALA A 126 -15.19 12.47 -8.72
CA ALA A 126 -14.65 11.64 -7.64
C ALA A 126 -13.32 10.97 -8.02
N ALA A 127 -13.17 10.53 -9.27
CA ALA A 127 -11.91 9.99 -9.77
C ALA A 127 -10.81 11.07 -9.79
N PHE A 128 -11.12 12.28 -10.29
CA PHE A 128 -10.18 13.41 -10.28
C PHE A 128 -9.76 13.84 -8.87
N MET A 129 -10.69 13.89 -7.92
CA MET A 129 -10.37 14.14 -6.51
C MET A 129 -9.40 13.08 -5.94
N SER A 130 -9.60 11.83 -6.32
CA SER A 130 -8.76 10.72 -5.88
C SER A 130 -7.33 10.80 -6.43
N ILE A 131 -7.11 11.49 -7.55
CA ILE A 131 -5.76 11.74 -8.09
C ILE A 131 -4.95 12.66 -7.17
N GLY A 132 -5.53 13.69 -6.57
CA GLY A 132 -4.75 14.50 -5.62
C GLY A 132 -4.30 13.69 -4.39
N ILE A 133 -5.14 12.76 -3.95
CA ILE A 133 -4.85 11.84 -2.85
C ILE A 133 -3.72 10.85 -3.23
N ILE A 134 -3.73 10.30 -4.46
CA ILE A 134 -2.68 9.38 -4.92
C ILE A 134 -1.34 10.10 -5.05
N THR A 135 -1.34 11.32 -5.59
CA THR A 135 -0.14 12.16 -5.72
C THR A 135 0.46 12.48 -4.36
N ASN A 136 -0.37 12.88 -3.40
CA ASN A 136 0.07 13.08 -2.02
C ASN A 136 0.69 11.81 -1.41
N SER A 137 0.08 10.65 -1.64
CA SER A 137 0.57 9.37 -1.13
C SER A 137 1.94 9.02 -1.69
N PHE A 138 2.16 9.23 -3.00
CA PHE A 138 3.47 9.06 -3.63
C PHE A 138 4.52 10.03 -3.09
N SER A 139 4.17 11.29 -2.89
CA SER A 139 5.08 12.28 -2.32
C SER A 139 5.54 11.88 -0.92
N MET A 140 4.61 11.49 -0.04
CA MET A 140 4.94 11.02 1.31
C MET A 140 5.80 9.75 1.31
N LEU A 141 5.52 8.82 0.37
CA LEU A 141 6.33 7.62 0.20
C LEU A 141 7.76 7.99 -0.19
N PHE A 142 7.94 8.88 -1.18
CA PHE A 142 9.26 9.24 -1.70
C PHE A 142 10.11 9.99 -0.68
N THR A 143 9.53 10.97 0.03
CA THR A 143 10.23 11.69 1.10
C THR A 143 10.68 10.74 2.21
N SER A 144 9.78 9.87 2.67
CA SER A 144 10.05 8.93 3.77
C SER A 144 11.04 7.85 3.36
N TYR A 145 10.94 7.32 2.14
CA TYR A 145 11.91 6.38 1.61
C TYR A 145 13.32 6.99 1.56
N ASN A 146 13.46 8.22 1.06
CA ASN A 146 14.77 8.87 0.96
C ASN A 146 15.41 9.10 2.33
N VAL A 147 14.64 9.55 3.32
CA VAL A 147 15.14 9.73 4.68
C VAL A 147 15.52 8.38 5.29
N CYS A 148 14.64 7.38 5.19
CA CYS A 148 14.88 6.04 5.72
C CYS A 148 16.13 5.39 5.09
N LYS A 149 16.32 5.54 3.77
CA LYS A 149 17.49 5.05 3.06
C LYS A 149 18.79 5.73 3.53
N ARG A 150 18.74 7.02 3.86
CA ARG A 150 19.91 7.72 4.43
C ARG A 150 20.27 7.24 5.82
N ILE A 151 19.28 6.91 6.66
CA ILE A 151 19.49 6.47 8.04
C ILE A 151 20.03 5.03 8.09
N TYR A 152 19.41 4.11 7.33
CA TYR A 152 19.67 2.67 7.47
C TYR A 152 20.48 2.06 6.31
N ASN A 153 20.72 2.82 5.23
CA ASN A 153 21.52 2.39 4.07
C ASN A 153 21.15 0.99 3.52
N PHE A 154 19.86 0.71 3.37
CA PHE A 154 19.36 -0.57 2.86
C PHE A 154 19.15 -0.57 1.34
N ARG A 155 19.11 -1.77 0.74
CA ARG A 155 18.74 -1.98 -0.67
C ARG A 155 17.28 -2.40 -0.75
N PHE A 156 16.50 -1.70 -1.58
CA PHE A 156 15.08 -2.02 -1.77
C PHE A 156 14.93 -3.37 -2.49
N PRO A 157 14.12 -4.32 -1.97
CA PRO A 157 13.94 -5.65 -2.55
C PRO A 157 12.98 -5.59 -3.76
N LEU A 158 13.47 -5.03 -4.89
CA LEU A 158 12.66 -4.75 -6.08
C LEU A 158 11.96 -5.98 -6.63
N ARG A 159 12.66 -7.12 -6.71
CA ARG A 159 12.11 -8.34 -7.30
C ARG A 159 10.96 -8.89 -6.44
N GLU A 160 11.18 -8.99 -5.14
CA GLU A 160 10.18 -9.47 -4.19
C GLU A 160 8.99 -8.50 -4.06
N PHE A 161 9.21 -7.22 -4.34
CA PHE A 161 8.18 -6.19 -4.31
C PHE A 161 7.33 -6.14 -5.59
N LEU A 162 7.96 -6.21 -6.76
CA LEU A 162 7.28 -6.02 -8.04
C LEU A 162 6.50 -7.24 -8.50
N ILE A 163 6.91 -8.46 -8.13
CA ILE A 163 6.23 -9.70 -8.52
C ILE A 163 4.77 -9.74 -8.03
N PRO A 164 4.47 -9.66 -6.72
CA PRO A 164 3.09 -9.69 -6.24
C PRO A 164 2.30 -8.45 -6.70
N LEU A 165 2.95 -7.29 -6.80
CA LEU A 165 2.33 -6.07 -7.30
C LEU A 165 1.93 -6.19 -8.77
N GLY A 166 2.79 -6.80 -9.59
CA GLY A 166 2.54 -7.03 -11.02
C GLY A 166 1.31 -7.92 -11.24
N LEU A 167 1.18 -9.01 -10.47
CA LEU A 167 -0.03 -9.83 -10.52
C LEU A 167 -1.29 -9.05 -10.10
N SER A 168 -1.15 -8.12 -9.14
CA SER A 168 -2.24 -7.25 -8.73
C SER A 168 -2.64 -6.24 -9.80
N ALA A 169 -1.68 -5.70 -10.53
CA ALA A 169 -1.96 -4.84 -11.68
C ALA A 169 -2.67 -5.62 -12.80
N LEU A 170 -2.31 -6.89 -13.01
CA LEU A 170 -2.96 -7.76 -13.99
C LEU A 170 -4.42 -8.12 -13.63
N SER A 171 -4.82 -8.00 -12.36
CA SER A 171 -6.22 -8.24 -11.96
C SER A 171 -7.16 -7.06 -12.27
N LEU A 172 -6.62 -5.85 -12.52
CA LEU A 172 -7.44 -4.69 -12.90
C LEU A 172 -8.26 -4.91 -14.18
N PRO A 173 -7.68 -5.33 -15.33
CA PRO A 173 -8.48 -5.60 -16.52
C PRO A 173 -9.46 -6.77 -16.31
N LEU A 174 -9.13 -7.75 -15.46
CA LEU A 174 -10.07 -8.83 -15.13
C LEU A 174 -11.30 -8.28 -14.38
N SER A 175 -11.14 -7.27 -13.53
CA SER A 175 -12.25 -6.66 -12.78
C SER A 175 -13.29 -5.96 -13.65
N THR A 176 -12.93 -5.54 -14.87
CA THR A 176 -13.89 -4.86 -15.75
C THR A 176 -14.82 -5.85 -16.43
N VAL A 177 -14.32 -7.07 -16.67
CA VAL A 177 -15.05 -8.20 -17.29
C VAL A 177 -15.85 -8.99 -16.26
N TYR A 178 -15.25 -9.29 -15.11
CA TYR A 178 -15.87 -10.09 -14.05
C TYR A 178 -16.42 -9.20 -12.95
N ARG A 179 -17.75 -9.19 -12.81
CA ARG A 179 -18.47 -8.36 -11.84
C ARG A 179 -19.43 -9.21 -11.01
N PRO A 180 -18.92 -10.06 -10.10
CA PRO A 180 -19.77 -10.92 -9.28
C PRO A 180 -20.63 -10.07 -8.34
N VAL A 181 -21.95 -10.28 -8.36
CA VAL A 181 -22.91 -9.52 -7.53
C VAL A 181 -23.47 -10.34 -6.37
N SER A 182 -23.44 -11.66 -6.47
CA SER A 182 -23.88 -12.57 -5.42
C SER A 182 -22.71 -13.06 -4.56
N PHE A 183 -22.95 -13.22 -3.25
CA PHE A 183 -21.92 -13.60 -2.26
C PHE A 183 -21.20 -14.92 -2.57
N LEU A 184 -21.92 -15.93 -3.09
CA LEU A 184 -21.32 -17.24 -3.35
C LEU A 184 -20.25 -17.19 -4.46
N PRO A 185 -20.53 -16.63 -5.66
CA PRO A 185 -19.50 -16.33 -6.65
C PRO A 185 -18.35 -15.47 -6.11
N MET A 186 -18.62 -14.40 -5.36
CA MET A 186 -17.55 -13.56 -4.77
C MET A 186 -16.61 -14.40 -3.90
N GLY A 187 -17.16 -15.25 -3.02
CA GLY A 187 -16.37 -16.15 -2.18
C GLY A 187 -15.54 -17.16 -2.99
N ILE A 188 -16.14 -17.77 -4.03
CA ILE A 188 -15.43 -18.71 -4.91
C ILE A 188 -14.28 -18.01 -5.64
N TYR A 189 -14.52 -16.83 -6.21
CA TYR A 189 -13.50 -16.08 -6.93
C TYR A 189 -12.39 -15.58 -6.01
N ALA A 190 -12.70 -15.15 -4.79
CA ALA A 190 -11.70 -14.79 -3.79
C ALA A 190 -10.78 -15.99 -3.46
N VAL A 191 -11.35 -17.18 -3.24
CA VAL A 191 -10.56 -18.40 -2.99
C VAL A 191 -9.68 -18.74 -4.19
N VAL A 192 -10.22 -18.71 -5.40
CA VAL A 192 -9.45 -18.95 -6.62
C VAL A 192 -8.32 -17.92 -6.79
N ALA A 193 -8.59 -16.63 -6.53
CA ALA A 193 -7.60 -15.57 -6.60
C ALA A 193 -6.49 -15.74 -5.57
N ILE A 194 -6.82 -16.12 -4.32
CA ILE A 194 -5.84 -16.43 -3.27
C ILE A 194 -4.97 -17.61 -3.70
N LEU A 195 -5.56 -18.67 -4.28
CA LEU A 195 -4.82 -19.84 -4.76
C LEU A 195 -3.85 -19.47 -5.89
N VAL A 196 -4.34 -18.75 -6.91
CA VAL A 196 -3.52 -18.28 -8.04
C VAL A 196 -2.40 -17.37 -7.55
N PHE A 197 -2.71 -16.42 -6.66
CA PHE A 197 -1.72 -15.50 -6.07
C PHE A 197 -0.65 -16.26 -5.28
N THR A 198 -1.05 -17.24 -4.49
CA THR A 198 -0.14 -18.07 -3.69
C THR A 198 0.78 -18.89 -4.59
N LEU A 199 0.23 -19.57 -5.59
CA LEU A 199 1.00 -20.38 -6.55
C LEU A 199 1.97 -19.52 -7.36
N TYR A 200 1.53 -18.34 -7.80
CA TYR A 200 2.37 -17.39 -8.52
C TYR A 200 3.53 -16.89 -7.67
N ASN A 201 3.26 -16.46 -6.43
CA ASN A 201 4.33 -16.03 -5.52
C ASN A 201 5.26 -17.18 -5.12
N TYR A 202 4.76 -18.41 -4.97
CA TYR A 202 5.60 -19.58 -4.74
C TYR A 202 6.55 -19.86 -5.91
N ALA A 203 6.08 -19.71 -7.14
CA ALA A 203 6.87 -19.97 -8.35
C ALA A 203 7.89 -18.87 -8.64
N PHE A 204 7.50 -17.60 -8.55
CA PHE A 204 8.30 -16.48 -9.06
C PHE A 204 8.97 -15.63 -7.96
N ASN A 205 8.39 -15.54 -6.76
CA ASN A 205 8.88 -14.70 -5.67
C ASN A 205 9.78 -15.50 -4.70
N PRO A 206 11.10 -15.20 -4.60
CA PRO A 206 12.00 -15.92 -3.70
C PRO A 206 11.57 -15.88 -2.23
N TYR A 207 11.03 -14.75 -1.77
CA TYR A 207 10.55 -14.60 -0.40
C TYR A 207 9.22 -15.34 -0.19
N GLY A 208 8.30 -15.23 -1.16
CA GLY A 208 7.04 -15.98 -1.14
C GLY A 208 7.26 -17.49 -1.04
N ARG A 209 8.21 -18.02 -1.81
CA ARG A 209 8.59 -19.44 -1.75
C ARG A 209 9.05 -19.87 -0.35
N ARG A 210 9.92 -19.08 0.29
CA ARG A 210 10.41 -19.35 1.66
C ARG A 210 9.26 -19.31 2.67
N LEU A 211 8.36 -18.34 2.54
CA LEU A 211 7.22 -18.17 3.43
C LEU A 211 6.26 -19.35 3.37
N VAL A 212 5.91 -19.82 2.16
CA VAL A 212 5.07 -21.02 1.96
C VAL A 212 5.71 -22.27 2.56
N ILE A 213 7.02 -22.51 2.31
CA ILE A 213 7.74 -23.66 2.87
C ILE A 213 7.77 -23.60 4.40
N ALA A 214 7.99 -22.41 4.98
CA ALA A 214 7.99 -22.22 6.42
C ALA A 214 6.63 -22.52 7.04
N ILE A 215 5.54 -22.06 6.42
CA ILE A 215 4.17 -22.37 6.85
C ILE A 215 3.93 -23.88 6.82
N ILE A 216 4.26 -24.57 5.73
CA ILE A 216 4.08 -26.03 5.62
C ILE A 216 4.88 -26.76 6.70
N ARG A 217 6.11 -26.31 6.99
CA ARG A 217 6.96 -26.91 8.02
C ARG A 217 6.36 -26.74 9.42
N GLU A 218 5.89 -25.54 9.76
CA GLU A 218 5.22 -25.25 11.03
C GLU A 218 3.97 -26.11 11.21
N PHE A 219 3.14 -26.26 10.18
CA PHE A 219 1.97 -27.14 10.25
C PHE A 219 2.36 -28.60 10.47
N LYS A 220 3.41 -29.09 9.80
CA LYS A 220 3.90 -30.47 9.96
C LYS A 220 4.50 -30.73 11.35
N GLN A 221 4.99 -29.71 12.05
CA GLN A 221 5.53 -29.85 13.41
C GLN A 221 4.44 -29.81 14.50
N ARG A 222 3.23 -29.33 14.17
CA ARG A 222 2.09 -29.23 15.09
C ARG A 222 1.11 -30.40 14.97
N VAL A 223 1.26 -31.26 13.96
CA VAL A 223 0.53 -32.52 13.76
C VAL A 223 1.43 -33.67 14.18
#